data_AF-I3YK06-F1
#
_entry.id   AF-I3YK06-F1
#
_cell.length_a   1.000
_cell.length_b   1.000
_cell.length_c   1.000
_cell.angle_alpha   90.00
_cell.angle_beta   90.00
_cell.angle_gamma   90.00
#
_symmetry.space_group_name_H-M   'P 1'
#
loop_
_entity.id
_entity.type
_entity.pdbx_description
1 polymer ?
#
loop_
_entity_poly.entity_id
_entity_poly.type
_entity_poly.pdbx_seq_one_letter_code
_entity_poly.pdbx_strand_id
1 'polypeptide(L)'
;MATISELLASSLAALKQVQQNGDCTVVKSSELSPTHLKRLLANHFLMPVIKGWYIVTDPRTETGDSTAWYASFWNFIRRYATERYGKEWCLSAEQSLAIYSGSTTVPRQVLIRSPKGSNNSLELLPPTSLFNLEAALPSRIDTDNPYRLNLYPLSEAIIAATPAIYRNDAMTMRTALSLIRDSSEILKILVDTGQTVRAGRVIGAFRNIGRKDIADEIAATMKRIGYDVREEDPFEQVIKVTVATSPYTTRLRLMWQQMRMEVLTDFTREKSNLSSSEYMERMEACYKLDAYHSLSIEGYRVTDELIQKVRSGAWTPDGEDADLRNALAARGYWQAFQQVKKSVAEILGGSNGATVIARDLATWHSEMFMPCVTAGIIKASDLVGYRSHQVYIRNSMHTPLNPEALRDAMTTLFELLSEEPDARVKAVLGHFVFTYIHPYMDGNGRVGRFLMNTMLASGGYDWVIIPVERCKEYMSALEQASVQGQIGPFTKFISSI
;
A
#
# COMPACT_ATOMS: atom_id res chain seq x y z
N MET A 1 -10.81 -18.64 -44.91
CA MET A 1 -11.16 -18.68 -43.48
C MET A 1 -10.15 -17.83 -42.72
N ALA A 2 -10.59 -17.08 -41.72
CA ALA A 2 -9.67 -16.33 -40.86
C ALA A 2 -8.79 -17.29 -40.05
N THR A 3 -7.53 -16.94 -39.89
CA THR A 3 -6.54 -17.64 -39.06
C THR A 3 -6.87 -17.50 -37.57
N ILE A 4 -6.32 -18.38 -36.74
CA ILE A 4 -6.47 -18.31 -35.27
C ILE A 4 -5.99 -16.95 -34.72
N SER A 5 -4.91 -16.41 -35.30
CA SER A 5 -4.35 -15.10 -34.92
C SER A 5 -5.31 -13.95 -35.24
N GLU A 6 -5.88 -13.93 -36.45
CA GLU A 6 -6.87 -12.91 -36.85
C GLU A 6 -8.14 -12.98 -36.00
N LEU A 7 -8.56 -14.19 -35.65
CA LEU A 7 -9.69 -14.41 -34.75
C LEU A 7 -9.40 -13.90 -33.33
N LEU A 8 -8.19 -14.13 -32.79
CA LEU A 8 -7.80 -13.60 -31.49
C LEU A 8 -7.70 -12.06 -31.51
N ALA A 9 -7.07 -11.49 -32.54
CA ALA A 9 -6.97 -10.06 -32.73
C ALA A 9 -8.36 -9.38 -32.79
N SER A 10 -9.32 -9.99 -33.49
CA SER A 10 -10.71 -9.54 -33.51
C SER A 10 -11.36 -9.53 -32.11
N SER A 11 -11.11 -10.56 -31.29
CA SER A 11 -11.61 -10.58 -29.91
C SER A 11 -10.94 -9.54 -29.01
N LEU A 12 -9.64 -9.29 -29.20
CA LEU A 12 -8.92 -8.25 -28.46
C LEU A 12 -9.41 -6.85 -28.85
N ALA A 13 -9.74 -6.63 -30.12
CA ALA A 13 -10.35 -5.38 -30.57
C ALA A 13 -11.74 -5.16 -29.92
N ALA A 14 -12.56 -6.21 -29.84
CA ALA A 14 -13.85 -6.16 -29.14
C ALA A 14 -13.66 -5.87 -27.64
N LEU A 15 -12.71 -6.53 -26.99
CA LEU A 15 -12.38 -6.26 -25.59
C LEU A 15 -11.96 -4.80 -25.38
N LYS A 16 -11.08 -4.27 -26.24
CA LYS A 16 -10.63 -2.88 -26.19
C LYS A 16 -11.79 -1.89 -26.30
N GLN A 17 -12.79 -2.16 -27.13
CA GLN A 17 -13.99 -1.32 -27.24
C GLN A 17 -14.79 -1.28 -25.93
N VAL A 18 -14.94 -2.43 -25.26
CA VAL A 18 -15.59 -2.49 -23.93
C VAL A 18 -14.82 -1.66 -22.90
N GLN A 19 -13.49 -1.73 -22.93
CA GLN A 19 -12.62 -1.01 -21.98
C GLN A 19 -12.64 0.52 -22.15
N GLN A 20 -13.00 1.05 -23.33
CA GLN A 20 -13.00 2.49 -23.61
C GLN A 20 -14.17 3.27 -22.95
N ASN A 21 -15.19 2.57 -22.44
CA ASN A 21 -16.42 3.19 -21.92
C ASN A 21 -16.41 3.51 -20.41
N GLY A 22 -15.23 3.59 -19.77
CA GLY A 22 -15.07 4.18 -18.44
C GLY A 22 -14.58 3.25 -17.32
N ASP A 23 -14.56 1.93 -17.54
CA ASP A 23 -13.96 0.95 -16.62
C ASP A 23 -13.10 -0.06 -17.37
N CYS A 24 -11.79 0.15 -17.37
CA CYS A 24 -10.86 -0.59 -18.23
C CYS A 24 -10.63 -2.05 -17.81
N THR A 25 -11.12 -2.51 -16.65
CA THR A 25 -10.69 -3.80 -16.09
C THR A 25 -11.80 -4.81 -15.80
N VAL A 26 -13.08 -4.39 -15.83
CA VAL A 26 -14.23 -5.28 -15.54
C VAL A 26 -15.02 -5.49 -16.81
N VAL A 27 -15.55 -6.69 -17.03
CA VAL A 27 -16.31 -7.07 -18.23
C VAL A 27 -17.52 -7.89 -17.84
N LYS A 28 -18.70 -7.54 -18.38
CA LYS A 28 -19.93 -8.32 -18.22
C LYS A 28 -20.16 -9.19 -19.45
N SER A 29 -20.70 -10.39 -19.27
CA SER A 29 -20.96 -11.33 -20.37
C SER A 29 -21.83 -10.74 -21.49
N SER A 30 -22.72 -9.79 -21.17
CA SER A 30 -23.62 -9.15 -22.14
C SER A 30 -22.92 -8.15 -23.07
N GLU A 31 -21.68 -7.77 -22.78
CA GLU A 31 -20.92 -6.77 -23.55
C GLU A 31 -20.05 -7.39 -24.64
N LEU A 32 -19.88 -8.72 -24.61
CA LEU A 32 -19.12 -9.47 -25.59
C LEU A 32 -19.99 -10.57 -26.19
N SER A 33 -19.83 -10.83 -27.48
CA SER A 33 -20.47 -11.99 -28.09
C SER A 33 -19.96 -13.29 -27.44
N PRO A 34 -20.78 -14.36 -27.38
CA PRO A 34 -20.35 -15.65 -26.82
C PRO A 34 -19.05 -16.17 -27.45
N THR A 35 -18.85 -15.91 -28.75
CA THR A 35 -17.62 -16.26 -29.49
C THR A 35 -16.41 -15.50 -28.98
N HIS A 36 -16.51 -14.19 -28.78
CA HIS A 36 -15.40 -13.38 -28.26
C HIS A 36 -15.07 -13.76 -26.82
N LEU A 37 -16.09 -13.89 -25.97
CA LEU A 37 -15.94 -14.27 -24.57
C LEU A 37 -15.22 -15.62 -24.42
N LYS A 38 -15.68 -16.66 -25.15
CA LYS A 38 -15.05 -17.99 -25.14
C LYS A 38 -13.59 -17.93 -25.57
N ARG A 39 -13.27 -17.15 -26.61
CA ARG A 39 -11.90 -17.02 -27.12
C ARG A 39 -10.98 -16.31 -26.14
N LEU A 40 -11.43 -15.24 -25.50
CA LEU A 40 -10.64 -14.48 -24.53
C LEU A 40 -10.37 -15.29 -23.27
N LEU A 41 -11.37 -16.04 -22.77
CA LEU A 41 -11.19 -16.97 -21.65
C LEU A 41 -10.20 -18.08 -21.99
N ALA A 42 -10.32 -18.69 -23.17
CA ALA A 42 -9.41 -19.75 -23.61
C ALA A 42 -7.95 -19.30 -23.78
N ASN A 43 -7.72 -17.99 -23.93
CA ASN A 43 -6.39 -17.39 -24.04
C ASN A 43 -6.01 -16.58 -22.81
N HIS A 44 -6.69 -16.78 -21.67
CA HIS A 44 -6.35 -16.14 -20.38
C HIS A 44 -6.35 -14.61 -20.37
N PHE A 45 -7.07 -13.95 -21.28
CA PHE A 45 -7.24 -12.49 -21.24
C PHE A 45 -8.36 -12.04 -20.29
N LEU A 46 -9.21 -12.98 -19.88
CA LEU A 46 -10.29 -12.77 -18.93
C LEU A 46 -10.23 -13.80 -17.81
N MET A 47 -10.49 -13.35 -16.59
CA MET A 47 -10.66 -14.20 -15.41
C MET A 47 -12.11 -14.08 -14.90
N PRO A 48 -12.84 -15.20 -14.74
CA PRO A 48 -14.19 -15.17 -14.17
C PRO A 48 -14.15 -14.81 -12.68
N VAL A 49 -15.05 -13.94 -12.23
CA VAL A 49 -15.22 -13.58 -10.82
C VAL A 49 -16.46 -14.25 -10.25
N ILE A 50 -17.61 -13.97 -10.85
CA ILE A 50 -18.91 -14.60 -10.57
C ILE A 50 -19.63 -14.84 -11.90
N LYS A 51 -20.76 -15.57 -11.88
CA LYS A 51 -21.53 -15.84 -13.10
C LYS A 51 -21.87 -14.54 -13.85
N GLY A 52 -21.38 -14.44 -15.09
CA GLY A 52 -21.62 -13.30 -15.98
C GLY A 52 -20.70 -12.11 -15.78
N TRP A 53 -19.73 -12.18 -14.85
CA TRP A 53 -18.78 -11.11 -14.58
C TRP A 53 -17.33 -11.61 -14.63
N TYR A 54 -16.50 -10.83 -15.30
CA TYR A 54 -15.11 -11.14 -15.57
C TYR A 54 -14.25 -9.91 -15.31
N ILE A 55 -12.95 -10.15 -15.11
CA ILE A 55 -11.95 -9.09 -15.11
C ILE A 55 -10.90 -9.35 -16.18
N VAL A 56 -10.29 -8.29 -16.68
CA VAL A 56 -9.17 -8.35 -17.62
C VAL A 56 -7.90 -8.74 -16.87
N THR A 57 -7.13 -9.66 -17.42
CA THR A 57 -5.84 -10.08 -16.86
C THR A 57 -4.76 -10.18 -17.95
N ASP A 58 -3.50 -10.22 -17.54
CA ASP A 58 -2.37 -10.48 -18.44
C ASP A 58 -2.27 -12.00 -18.66
N PRO A 59 -2.32 -12.50 -19.92
CA PRO A 59 -2.28 -13.93 -20.20
C PRO A 59 -0.96 -14.61 -19.78
N ARG A 60 0.07 -13.85 -19.42
CA ARG A 60 1.37 -14.35 -18.94
C ARG A 60 1.41 -14.53 -17.43
N THR A 61 0.38 -14.13 -16.68
CA THR A 61 0.35 -14.31 -15.23
C THR A 61 0.26 -15.80 -14.88
N GLU A 62 0.95 -16.20 -13.81
CA GLU A 62 0.87 -17.57 -13.30
C GLU A 62 -0.55 -17.91 -12.84
N THR A 63 -0.92 -19.19 -12.92
CA THR A 63 -2.18 -19.69 -12.37
C THR A 63 -2.28 -19.39 -10.88
N GLY A 64 -3.36 -18.73 -10.46
CA GLY A 64 -3.57 -18.32 -9.07
C GLY A 64 -3.09 -16.92 -8.74
N ASP A 65 -2.57 -16.16 -9.71
CA ASP A 65 -2.22 -14.75 -9.52
C ASP A 65 -3.48 -13.91 -9.21
N SER A 66 -3.47 -13.23 -8.06
CA SER A 66 -4.60 -12.44 -7.56
C SER A 66 -4.45 -10.94 -7.82
N THR A 67 -3.36 -10.51 -8.46
CA THR A 67 -3.03 -9.09 -8.67
C THR A 67 -4.07 -8.40 -9.52
N ALA A 68 -4.51 -9.02 -10.63
CA ALA A 68 -5.54 -8.46 -11.49
C ALA A 68 -6.89 -8.28 -10.75
N TRP A 69 -7.19 -9.19 -9.82
CA TRP A 69 -8.39 -9.12 -8.99
C TRP A 69 -8.33 -7.94 -8.02
N TYR A 70 -7.26 -7.83 -7.22
CA TYR A 70 -7.11 -6.73 -6.28
C TYR A 70 -7.05 -5.37 -6.98
N ALA A 71 -6.40 -5.30 -8.15
CA ALA A 71 -6.38 -4.10 -8.98
C ALA A 71 -7.75 -3.69 -9.52
N SER A 72 -8.65 -4.66 -9.71
CA SER A 72 -9.99 -4.43 -10.23
C SER A 72 -11.07 -4.38 -9.15
N PHE A 73 -10.72 -4.66 -7.89
CA PHE A 73 -11.68 -4.94 -6.83
C PHE A 73 -12.70 -3.80 -6.66
N TRP A 74 -12.24 -2.58 -6.44
CA TRP A 74 -13.14 -1.44 -6.22
C TRP A 74 -13.93 -1.06 -7.46
N ASN A 75 -13.36 -1.19 -8.67
CA ASN A 75 -14.10 -0.99 -9.92
C ASN A 75 -15.18 -2.05 -10.09
N PHE A 76 -14.89 -3.31 -9.74
CA PHE A 76 -15.86 -4.40 -9.76
C PHE A 76 -17.00 -4.11 -8.78
N ILE A 77 -16.71 -3.70 -7.54
CA ILE A 77 -17.73 -3.37 -6.55
C ILE A 77 -18.61 -2.21 -7.02
N ARG A 78 -18.02 -1.11 -7.49
CA ARG A 78 -18.75 0.03 -8.02
C ARG A 78 -19.71 -0.39 -9.13
N ARG A 79 -19.19 -1.13 -10.09
CA ARG A 79 -19.95 -1.50 -11.28
C ARG A 79 -21.02 -2.56 -10.99
N TYR A 80 -20.69 -3.57 -10.19
CA TYR A 80 -21.65 -4.58 -9.72
C TYR A 80 -22.81 -3.93 -8.96
N ALA A 81 -22.51 -3.07 -7.98
CA ALA A 81 -23.53 -2.45 -7.15
C ALA A 81 -24.39 -1.45 -7.95
N THR A 82 -23.79 -0.69 -8.87
CA THR A 82 -24.52 0.23 -9.74
C THR A 82 -25.45 -0.51 -10.71
N GLU A 83 -24.99 -1.61 -11.31
CA GLU A 83 -25.82 -2.45 -12.17
C GLU A 83 -27.01 -3.05 -11.41
N ARG A 84 -26.77 -3.47 -10.16
CA ARG A 84 -27.78 -4.16 -9.35
C ARG A 84 -28.79 -3.24 -8.68
N TYR A 85 -28.33 -2.09 -8.19
CA TYR A 85 -29.11 -1.18 -7.34
C TYR A 85 -29.30 0.22 -7.94
N GLY A 86 -28.75 0.48 -9.13
CA GLY A 86 -28.77 1.79 -9.74
C GLY A 86 -28.03 2.81 -8.88
N LYS A 87 -28.72 3.87 -8.46
CA LYS A 87 -28.19 4.92 -7.59
C LYS A 87 -28.42 4.65 -6.10
N GLU A 88 -29.19 3.63 -5.75
CA GLU A 88 -29.67 3.39 -4.39
C GLU A 88 -28.77 2.42 -3.62
N TRP A 89 -27.47 2.71 -3.58
CA TRP A 89 -26.51 1.92 -2.81
C TRP A 89 -25.37 2.77 -2.25
N CYS A 90 -24.77 2.31 -1.15
CA CYS A 90 -23.49 2.79 -0.62
C CYS A 90 -22.71 1.67 0.04
N LEU A 91 -21.43 1.89 0.34
CA LEU A 91 -20.66 1.04 1.25
C LEU A 91 -21.09 1.24 2.71
N SER A 92 -20.69 0.36 3.62
CA SER A 92 -20.91 0.58 5.05
C SER A 92 -20.19 1.81 5.57
N ALA A 93 -20.61 2.27 6.76
CA ALA A 93 -19.93 3.35 7.47
C ALA A 93 -18.45 3.01 7.69
N GLU A 94 -18.15 1.80 8.15
CA GLU A 94 -16.79 1.32 8.40
C GLU A 94 -15.92 1.30 7.13
N GLN A 95 -16.46 0.85 6.00
CA GLN A 95 -15.73 0.86 4.73
C GLN A 95 -15.55 2.27 4.18
N SER A 96 -16.54 3.15 4.38
CA SER A 96 -16.41 4.56 4.03
C SER A 96 -15.28 5.21 4.84
N LEU A 97 -15.21 4.97 6.15
CA LEU A 97 -14.12 5.43 7.02
C LEU A 97 -12.77 4.86 6.58
N ALA A 98 -12.71 3.59 6.19
CA ALA A 98 -11.47 2.99 5.66
C ALA A 98 -10.96 3.75 4.42
N ILE A 99 -11.84 4.08 3.47
CA ILE A 99 -11.46 4.85 2.28
C ILE A 99 -11.00 6.27 2.64
N TYR A 100 -11.74 7.01 3.48
CA TYR A 100 -11.32 8.36 3.92
C TYR A 100 -10.00 8.36 4.68
N SER A 101 -9.77 7.33 5.50
CA SER A 101 -8.53 7.20 6.28
C SER A 101 -7.31 6.82 5.44
N GLY A 102 -7.48 6.60 4.13
CA GLY A 102 -6.41 6.17 3.24
C GLY A 102 -6.00 4.72 3.45
N SER A 103 -6.90 3.87 3.96
CA SER A 103 -6.65 2.42 4.04
C SER A 103 -6.44 1.85 2.65
N THR A 104 -5.42 1.02 2.52
CA THR A 104 -4.92 0.48 1.26
C THR A 104 -5.24 -0.99 1.06
N THR A 105 -5.86 -1.62 2.05
CA THR A 105 -6.11 -3.05 2.08
C THR A 105 -7.44 -3.38 1.42
N VAL A 106 -7.44 -4.32 0.48
CA VAL A 106 -8.68 -4.90 -0.05
C VAL A 106 -9.39 -5.68 1.08
N PRO A 107 -10.66 -5.38 1.40
CA PRO A 107 -11.34 -6.08 2.49
C PRO A 107 -11.68 -7.53 2.11
N ARG A 108 -11.59 -8.44 3.09
CA ARG A 108 -12.07 -9.83 2.93
C ARG A 108 -13.58 -9.92 2.71
N GLN A 109 -14.33 -8.98 3.27
CA GLN A 109 -15.75 -8.85 2.99
C GLN A 109 -16.10 -7.38 2.81
N VAL A 110 -16.71 -7.05 1.68
CA VAL A 110 -17.29 -5.72 1.43
C VAL A 110 -18.79 -5.74 1.73
N LEU A 111 -19.34 -4.66 2.29
CA LEU A 111 -20.73 -4.58 2.70
C LEU A 111 -21.42 -3.51 1.85
N ILE A 112 -22.28 -3.94 0.94
CA ILE A 112 -23.07 -3.04 0.11
C ILE A 112 -24.42 -2.86 0.79
N ARG A 113 -24.78 -1.60 1.07
CA ARG A 113 -26.05 -1.22 1.66
C ARG A 113 -26.97 -0.71 0.58
N SER A 114 -28.20 -1.21 0.55
CA SER A 114 -29.26 -0.73 -0.34
C SER A 114 -30.62 -0.98 0.31
N PRO A 115 -31.64 -0.13 0.11
CA PRO A 115 -33.02 -0.45 0.48
C PRO A 115 -33.57 -1.69 -0.25
N LYS A 116 -32.89 -2.12 -1.33
CA LYS A 116 -33.21 -3.31 -2.13
C LYS A 116 -32.21 -4.46 -1.89
N GLY A 117 -31.43 -4.38 -0.82
CA GLY A 117 -30.46 -5.41 -0.45
C GLY A 117 -31.13 -6.77 -0.23
N SER A 118 -30.40 -7.85 -0.52
CA SER A 118 -30.94 -9.22 -0.44
C SER A 118 -30.59 -9.96 0.87
N ASN A 119 -29.91 -9.30 1.81
CA ASN A 119 -29.43 -9.86 3.09
C ASN A 119 -28.63 -11.17 2.92
N ASN A 120 -27.82 -11.25 1.87
CA ASN A 120 -27.05 -12.45 1.55
C ASN A 120 -25.59 -12.13 1.22
N SER A 121 -24.74 -13.12 1.49
CA SER A 121 -23.34 -13.12 1.04
C SER A 121 -23.25 -13.63 -0.40
N LEU A 122 -22.29 -13.11 -1.14
CA LEU A 122 -21.84 -13.59 -2.43
C LEU A 122 -20.33 -13.72 -2.39
N GLU A 123 -19.86 -14.96 -2.53
CA GLU A 123 -18.44 -15.25 -2.68
C GLU A 123 -17.92 -14.67 -4.01
N LEU A 124 -16.75 -14.05 -3.94
CA LEU A 124 -16.01 -13.54 -5.10
C LEU A 124 -14.76 -14.42 -5.29
N LEU A 125 -13.69 -13.85 -5.84
CA LEU A 125 -12.41 -14.54 -5.85
C LEU A 125 -11.84 -14.60 -4.42
N PRO A 126 -11.41 -15.76 -3.91
CA PRO A 126 -10.87 -15.89 -2.57
C PRO A 126 -9.67 -14.95 -2.33
N PRO A 127 -9.54 -14.39 -1.11
CA PRO A 127 -10.37 -14.61 0.08
C PRO A 127 -11.52 -13.59 0.23
N THR A 128 -12.02 -13.04 -0.88
CA THR A 128 -12.97 -11.91 -0.85
C THR A 128 -14.42 -12.34 -1.05
N SER A 129 -15.33 -11.64 -0.38
CA SER A 129 -16.78 -11.78 -0.51
C SER A 129 -17.46 -10.42 -0.48
N LEU A 130 -18.73 -10.36 -0.90
CA LEU A 130 -19.59 -9.21 -0.68
C LEU A 130 -20.85 -9.61 0.07
N PHE A 131 -21.35 -8.74 0.94
CA PHE A 131 -22.62 -8.92 1.63
C PHE A 131 -23.58 -7.80 1.23
N ASN A 132 -24.73 -8.17 0.68
CA ASN A 132 -25.76 -7.25 0.23
C ASN A 132 -26.75 -6.97 1.37
N LEU A 133 -26.49 -5.96 2.18
CA LEU A 133 -27.32 -5.60 3.31
C LEU A 133 -28.53 -4.76 2.88
N GLU A 134 -29.73 -5.20 3.26
CA GLU A 134 -30.95 -4.40 3.19
C GLU A 134 -30.93 -3.36 4.31
N ALA A 135 -30.73 -2.10 3.94
CA ALA A 135 -30.73 -1.01 4.91
C ALA A 135 -30.97 0.34 4.26
N ALA A 136 -31.44 1.30 5.07
CA ALA A 136 -31.53 2.69 4.68
C ALA A 136 -30.14 3.27 4.32
N LEU A 137 -30.17 4.17 3.34
CA LEU A 137 -29.02 4.94 2.88
C LEU A 137 -28.77 6.15 3.81
N PRO A 138 -27.54 6.69 3.81
CA PRO A 138 -27.25 7.96 4.48
C PRO A 138 -28.04 9.12 3.88
N SER A 139 -28.05 10.25 4.61
CA SER A 139 -28.74 11.48 4.21
C SER A 139 -28.30 12.01 2.83
N ARG A 140 -27.02 11.84 2.50
CA ARG A 140 -26.42 12.12 1.19
C ARG A 140 -25.38 11.04 0.87
N ILE A 141 -25.12 10.82 -0.42
CA ILE A 141 -24.06 9.92 -0.89
C ILE A 141 -22.85 10.77 -1.26
N ASP A 142 -21.68 10.41 -0.74
CA ASP A 142 -20.42 11.00 -1.18
C ASP A 142 -19.77 10.11 -2.24
N THR A 143 -19.38 10.71 -3.36
CA THR A 143 -18.69 10.04 -4.47
C THR A 143 -17.29 10.60 -4.73
N ASP A 144 -16.85 11.59 -3.95
CA ASP A 144 -15.56 12.25 -4.10
C ASP A 144 -14.45 11.42 -3.43
N ASN A 145 -14.06 10.36 -4.12
CA ASN A 145 -12.97 9.48 -3.70
C ASN A 145 -12.25 8.88 -4.92
N PRO A 146 -11.00 8.39 -4.76
CA PRO A 146 -10.20 7.88 -5.87
C PRO A 146 -10.86 6.76 -6.69
N TYR A 147 -11.80 6.03 -6.09
CA TYR A 147 -12.49 4.89 -6.72
C TYR A 147 -13.89 5.26 -7.26
N ARG A 148 -14.38 6.48 -7.00
CA ARG A 148 -15.75 6.95 -7.29
C ARG A 148 -16.83 6.01 -6.73
N LEU A 149 -16.58 5.46 -5.55
CA LEU A 149 -17.53 4.61 -4.83
C LEU A 149 -18.60 5.49 -4.17
N ASN A 150 -19.78 4.92 -3.91
CA ASN A 150 -20.82 5.56 -3.11
C ASN A 150 -20.53 5.34 -1.62
N LEU A 151 -20.14 6.40 -0.90
CA LEU A 151 -19.75 6.35 0.50
C LEU A 151 -20.77 7.06 1.40
N TYR A 152 -20.76 6.70 2.69
CA TYR A 152 -21.29 7.58 3.72
C TYR A 152 -20.49 8.88 3.75
N PRO A 153 -21.11 10.05 4.00
CA PRO A 153 -20.38 11.25 4.36
C PRO A 153 -19.56 11.01 5.62
N LEU A 154 -18.33 11.52 5.68
CA LEU A 154 -17.40 11.28 6.79
C LEU A 154 -18.04 11.46 8.18
N SER A 155 -18.70 12.60 8.43
CA SER A 155 -19.36 12.93 9.70
C SER A 155 -20.46 11.92 10.07
N GLU A 156 -21.27 11.51 9.09
CA GLU A 156 -22.34 10.53 9.30
C GLU A 156 -21.77 9.11 9.50
N ALA A 157 -20.68 8.77 8.79
CA ALA A 157 -19.97 7.50 8.95
C ALA A 157 -19.38 7.35 10.36
N ILE A 158 -18.79 8.42 10.92
CA ILE A 158 -18.26 8.44 12.30
C ILE A 158 -19.37 8.16 13.32
N ILE A 159 -20.54 8.77 13.14
CA ILE A 159 -21.71 8.55 14.02
C ILE A 159 -22.26 7.13 13.87
N ALA A 160 -22.35 6.64 12.63
CA ALA A 160 -22.93 5.34 12.30
C ALA A 160 -22.01 4.15 12.65
N ALA A 161 -20.71 4.39 12.82
CA ALA A 161 -19.70 3.39 13.15
C ALA A 161 -20.08 2.54 14.38
N THR A 162 -20.01 1.23 14.20
CA THR A 162 -20.27 0.26 15.28
C THR A 162 -19.14 0.29 16.33
N PRO A 163 -19.40 -0.11 17.60
CA PRO A 163 -18.34 -0.22 18.62
C PRO A 163 -17.16 -1.13 18.21
N ALA A 164 -17.39 -2.08 17.30
CA ALA A 164 -16.38 -3.04 16.89
C ALA A 164 -15.19 -2.40 16.17
N ILE A 165 -15.41 -1.35 15.34
CA ILE A 165 -14.31 -0.74 14.58
C ILE A 165 -13.27 -0.08 15.48
N TYR A 166 -13.67 0.47 16.63
CA TYR A 166 -12.76 1.12 17.58
C TYR A 166 -11.73 0.16 18.20
N ARG A 167 -12.04 -1.15 18.19
CA ARG A 167 -11.15 -2.22 18.66
C ARG A 167 -10.44 -2.91 17.50
N ASN A 168 -11.21 -3.32 16.50
CA ASN A 168 -10.71 -4.13 15.38
C ASN A 168 -9.91 -3.33 14.36
N ASP A 169 -10.18 -2.02 14.23
CA ASP A 169 -9.46 -1.10 13.33
C ASP A 169 -9.39 0.31 13.91
N ALA A 170 -8.75 0.41 15.08
CA ALA A 170 -8.58 1.67 15.78
C ALA A 170 -7.82 2.71 14.93
N MET A 171 -6.92 2.27 14.04
CA MET A 171 -6.13 3.16 13.18
C MET A 171 -7.01 3.89 12.17
N THR A 172 -7.91 3.19 11.49
CA THR A 172 -8.89 3.81 10.58
C THR A 172 -9.76 4.80 11.33
N MET A 173 -10.27 4.44 12.50
CA MET A 173 -11.15 5.31 13.28
C MET A 173 -10.42 6.57 13.77
N ARG A 174 -9.21 6.45 14.34
CA ARG A 174 -8.41 7.59 14.79
C ARG A 174 -8.04 8.53 13.64
N THR A 175 -7.71 7.97 12.49
CA THR A 175 -7.41 8.76 11.29
C THR A 175 -8.67 9.47 10.77
N ALA A 176 -9.83 8.81 10.73
CA ALA A 176 -11.06 9.45 10.29
C ALA A 176 -11.50 10.59 11.24
N LEU A 177 -11.34 10.41 12.56
CA LEU A 177 -11.62 11.46 13.54
C LEU A 177 -10.67 12.66 13.38
N SER A 178 -9.40 12.44 13.02
CA SER A 178 -8.44 13.55 12.83
C SER A 178 -8.76 14.44 11.63
N LEU A 179 -9.52 13.93 10.66
CA LEU A 179 -9.97 14.68 9.48
C LEU A 179 -11.10 15.68 9.79
N ILE A 180 -11.79 15.52 10.93
CA ILE A 180 -12.86 16.43 11.34
C ILE A 180 -12.24 17.74 11.86
N ARG A 181 -12.54 18.83 11.16
CA ARG A 181 -12.02 20.17 11.50
C ARG A 181 -12.76 20.78 12.68
N ASP A 182 -14.08 20.70 12.67
CA ASP A 182 -14.99 21.25 13.69
C ASP A 182 -16.20 20.32 13.91
N SER A 183 -16.98 20.58 14.97
CA SER A 183 -18.07 19.71 15.38
C SER A 183 -19.39 19.91 14.60
N SER A 184 -19.48 20.91 13.69
CA SER A 184 -20.76 21.41 13.18
C SER A 184 -21.58 20.38 12.42
N GLU A 185 -20.97 19.63 11.50
CA GLU A 185 -21.69 18.60 10.73
C GLU A 185 -22.17 17.44 11.63
N ILE A 186 -21.32 17.02 12.57
CA ILE A 186 -21.66 15.97 13.53
C ILE A 186 -22.82 16.45 14.44
N LEU A 187 -22.75 17.68 14.94
CA LEU A 187 -23.77 18.28 15.78
C LEU A 187 -25.12 18.36 15.08
N LYS A 188 -25.17 18.84 13.83
CA LYS A 188 -26.43 18.90 13.05
C LYS A 188 -27.12 17.54 13.04
N ILE A 189 -26.37 16.48 12.74
CA ILE A 189 -26.92 15.11 12.70
C ILE A 189 -27.37 14.65 14.09
N LEU A 190 -26.54 14.82 15.13
CA LEU A 190 -26.84 14.32 16.47
C LEU A 190 -28.04 15.04 17.11
N VAL A 191 -28.15 16.36 16.89
CA VAL A 191 -29.26 17.18 17.39
C VAL A 191 -30.57 16.81 16.73
N ASP A 192 -30.59 16.66 15.40
CA ASP A 192 -31.82 16.34 14.67
C ASP A 192 -32.33 14.92 14.98
N THR A 193 -31.43 14.00 15.34
CA THR A 193 -31.76 12.58 15.54
C THR A 193 -31.81 12.13 16.99
N GLY A 194 -31.26 12.90 17.94
CA GLY A 194 -31.27 12.58 19.37
C GLY A 194 -30.52 11.30 19.77
N GLN A 195 -29.54 10.86 18.98
CA GLN A 195 -28.85 9.57 19.18
C GLN A 195 -27.81 9.62 20.33
N THR A 196 -28.28 9.70 21.58
CA THR A 196 -27.43 9.93 22.77
C THR A 196 -26.32 8.90 22.98
N VAL A 197 -26.57 7.62 22.71
CA VAL A 197 -25.56 6.56 22.85
C VAL A 197 -24.41 6.73 21.84
N ARG A 198 -24.73 7.10 20.59
CA ARG A 198 -23.71 7.36 19.56
C ARG A 198 -22.97 8.65 19.86
N ALA A 199 -23.68 9.68 20.32
CA ALA A 199 -23.06 10.93 20.77
C ALA A 199 -22.03 10.68 21.88
N GLY A 200 -22.39 9.90 22.91
CA GLY A 200 -21.50 9.54 24.02
C GLY A 200 -20.20 8.88 23.57
N ARG A 201 -20.31 7.94 22.61
CA ARG A 201 -19.16 7.28 21.99
C ARG A 201 -18.29 8.24 21.19
N VAL A 202 -18.90 9.08 20.35
CA VAL A 202 -18.17 10.04 19.51
C VAL A 202 -17.43 11.08 20.37
N ILE A 203 -18.04 11.55 21.46
CA ILE A 203 -17.40 12.46 22.43
C ILE A 203 -16.17 11.79 23.05
N GLY A 204 -16.32 10.58 23.59
CA GLY A 204 -15.20 9.84 24.19
C GLY A 204 -14.07 9.58 23.18
N ALA A 205 -14.43 9.24 21.94
CA ALA A 205 -13.47 9.02 20.86
C ALA A 205 -12.68 10.29 20.48
N PHE A 206 -13.33 11.46 20.37
CA PHE A 206 -12.63 12.72 20.14
C PHE A 206 -11.71 13.08 21.32
N ARG A 207 -12.17 12.83 22.55
CA ARG A 207 -11.35 13.06 23.74
C ARG A 207 -10.10 12.17 23.74
N ASN A 208 -10.23 10.90 23.35
CA ASN A 208 -9.12 9.95 23.25
C ASN A 208 -8.03 10.43 22.30
N ILE A 209 -8.40 10.97 21.13
CA ILE A 209 -7.43 11.50 20.15
C ILE A 209 -6.93 12.92 20.47
N GLY A 210 -7.28 13.47 21.64
CA GLY A 210 -6.84 14.78 22.10
C GLY A 210 -7.66 15.97 21.59
N ARG A 211 -8.76 15.74 20.87
CA ARG A 211 -9.68 16.78 20.36
C ARG A 211 -10.76 17.13 21.39
N LYS A 212 -10.32 17.60 22.56
CA LYS A 212 -11.19 17.99 23.68
C LYS A 212 -12.15 19.13 23.29
N ASP A 213 -11.69 20.04 22.44
CA ASP A 213 -12.48 21.13 21.86
C ASP A 213 -13.78 20.63 21.22
N ILE A 214 -13.67 19.65 20.30
CA ILE A 214 -14.83 19.05 19.62
C ILE A 214 -15.68 18.26 20.62
N ALA A 215 -15.05 17.45 21.48
CA ALA A 215 -15.75 16.61 22.44
C ALA A 215 -16.64 17.46 23.39
N ASP A 216 -16.07 18.52 23.95
CA ASP A 216 -16.73 19.39 24.92
C ASP A 216 -17.85 20.21 24.25
N GLU A 217 -17.65 20.67 23.00
CA GLU A 217 -18.69 21.37 22.24
C GLU A 217 -19.90 20.48 21.94
N ILE A 218 -19.65 19.22 21.53
CA ILE A 218 -20.72 18.24 21.28
C ILE A 218 -21.50 17.97 22.56
N ALA A 219 -20.81 17.69 23.67
CA ALA A 219 -21.42 17.40 24.96
C ALA A 219 -22.27 18.59 25.47
N ALA A 220 -21.72 19.81 25.42
CA ALA A 220 -22.39 21.00 25.91
C ALA A 220 -23.63 21.35 25.07
N THR A 221 -23.56 21.21 23.75
CA THR A 221 -24.67 21.52 22.84
C THR A 221 -25.81 20.50 22.97
N MET A 222 -25.49 19.20 23.00
CA MET A 222 -26.49 18.15 23.22
C MET A 222 -27.23 18.36 24.56
N LYS A 223 -26.49 18.66 25.63
CA LYS A 223 -27.08 18.98 26.94
C LYS A 223 -27.98 20.22 26.90
N ARG A 224 -27.55 21.28 26.20
CA ARG A 224 -28.32 22.53 26.06
C ARG A 224 -29.66 22.32 25.37
N ILE A 225 -29.71 21.38 24.42
CA ILE A 225 -30.92 21.02 23.67
C ILE A 225 -31.84 20.10 24.48
N GLY A 226 -31.35 19.53 25.58
CA GLY A 226 -32.13 18.71 26.51
C GLY A 226 -31.85 17.22 26.43
N TYR A 227 -30.82 16.80 25.69
CA TYR A 227 -30.40 15.40 25.67
C TYR A 227 -29.47 15.07 26.85
N ASP A 228 -29.72 13.92 27.49
CA ASP A 228 -28.80 13.33 28.47
C ASP A 228 -27.84 12.36 27.77
N VAL A 229 -26.58 12.77 27.63
CA VAL A 229 -25.54 12.00 26.95
C VAL A 229 -24.55 11.47 27.98
N ARG A 230 -24.35 10.15 27.98
CA ARG A 230 -23.31 9.49 28.79
C ARG A 230 -22.08 9.26 27.93
N GLU A 231 -20.99 9.93 28.27
CA GLU A 231 -19.69 9.77 27.58
C GLU A 231 -19.11 8.38 27.83
N GLU A 232 -18.59 7.75 26.78
CA GLU A 232 -17.91 6.44 26.82
C GLU A 232 -16.72 6.49 25.87
N ASP A 233 -15.50 6.19 26.34
CA ASP A 233 -14.34 6.03 25.45
C ASP A 233 -14.38 4.63 24.82
N PRO A 234 -14.55 4.52 23.49
CA PRO A 234 -14.63 3.23 22.82
C PRO A 234 -13.27 2.59 22.50
N PHE A 235 -12.16 3.30 22.71
CA PHE A 235 -10.82 2.77 22.43
C PHE A 235 -10.24 2.05 23.65
N GLU A 236 -9.52 0.95 23.40
CA GLU A 236 -8.80 0.21 24.46
C GLU A 236 -7.55 0.94 24.97
N GLN A 237 -7.00 1.85 24.16
CA GLN A 237 -5.76 2.55 24.43
C GLN A 237 -5.91 4.04 24.15
N VAL A 238 -5.24 4.86 24.94
CA VAL A 238 -5.08 6.29 24.68
C VAL A 238 -3.80 6.48 23.88
N ILE A 239 -3.92 7.04 22.67
CA ILE A 239 -2.79 7.30 21.78
C ILE A 239 -2.77 8.77 21.41
N LYS A 240 -1.60 9.40 21.50
CA LYS A 240 -1.41 10.77 21.00
C LYS A 240 -1.47 10.75 19.48
N VAL A 241 -2.54 11.31 18.92
CA VAL A 241 -2.69 11.47 17.47
C VAL A 241 -2.18 12.86 17.07
N THR A 242 -1.21 12.91 16.17
CA THR A 242 -0.81 14.17 15.53
C THR A 242 -1.80 14.46 14.42
N VAL A 243 -2.56 15.55 14.55
CA VAL A 243 -3.50 15.98 13.51
C VAL A 243 -2.69 16.50 12.31
N ALA A 244 -2.92 15.90 11.15
CA ALA A 244 -2.36 16.34 9.87
C ALA A 244 -3.50 16.59 8.88
N THR A 245 -3.25 17.45 7.89
CA THR A 245 -4.19 17.68 6.78
C THR A 245 -4.37 16.46 5.89
N SER A 246 -3.34 15.62 5.80
CA SER A 246 -3.32 14.40 5.00
C SER A 246 -3.71 13.19 5.85
N PRO A 247 -4.72 12.38 5.43
CA PRO A 247 -5.03 11.12 6.13
C PRO A 247 -3.84 10.17 6.11
N TYR A 248 -3.06 10.17 5.02
CA TYR A 248 -1.88 9.31 4.86
C TYR A 248 -0.79 9.63 5.89
N THR A 249 -0.52 10.92 6.16
CA THR A 249 0.43 11.33 7.20
C THR A 249 -0.01 10.84 8.58
N THR A 250 -1.29 11.05 8.94
CA THR A 250 -1.81 10.60 10.23
C THR A 250 -1.70 9.07 10.35
N ARG A 251 -2.11 8.34 9.32
CA ARG A 251 -2.07 6.87 9.29
C ARG A 251 -0.65 6.32 9.42
N LEU A 252 0.31 6.87 8.67
CA LEU A 252 1.71 6.44 8.74
C LEU A 252 2.34 6.68 10.12
N ARG A 253 2.04 7.82 10.75
CA ARG A 253 2.52 8.11 12.12
C ARG A 253 1.93 7.15 13.15
N LEU A 254 0.63 6.86 13.06
CA LEU A 254 -0.03 5.87 13.92
C LEU A 254 0.55 4.46 13.70
N MET A 255 0.77 4.07 12.46
CA MET A 255 1.36 2.78 12.09
C MET A 255 2.77 2.65 12.66
N TRP A 256 3.61 3.68 12.52
CA TRP A 256 4.95 3.71 13.09
C TRP A 256 4.91 3.56 14.62
N GLN A 257 4.06 4.35 15.30
CA GLN A 257 3.94 4.31 16.75
C GLN A 257 3.49 2.94 17.27
N GLN A 258 2.51 2.33 16.62
CA GLN A 258 1.97 1.02 17.00
C GLN A 258 3.01 -0.09 16.83
N MET A 259 3.74 -0.08 15.71
CA MET A 259 4.69 -1.14 15.36
C MET A 259 6.04 -1.00 16.08
N ARG A 260 6.40 0.20 16.53
CA ARG A 260 7.70 0.52 17.15
C ARG A 260 8.10 -0.43 18.28
N MET A 261 7.18 -0.68 19.23
CA MET A 261 7.49 -1.48 20.42
C MET A 261 7.70 -2.96 20.07
N GLU A 262 6.95 -3.47 19.11
CA GLU A 262 7.12 -4.84 18.61
C GLU A 262 8.50 -4.99 17.94
N VAL A 263 8.94 -4.01 17.13
CA VAL A 263 10.29 -4.02 16.54
C VAL A 263 11.38 -4.07 17.61
N LEU A 264 11.27 -3.23 18.65
CA LEU A 264 12.27 -3.20 19.73
C LEU A 264 12.34 -4.51 20.52
N THR A 265 11.21 -5.19 20.64
CA THR A 265 11.09 -6.45 21.39
C THR A 265 11.61 -7.63 20.56
N ASP A 266 11.24 -7.70 19.28
CA ASP A 266 11.52 -8.83 18.41
C ASP A 266 12.88 -8.73 17.70
N PHE A 267 13.53 -7.55 17.66
CA PHE A 267 14.81 -7.39 17.00
C PHE A 267 15.98 -7.79 17.91
N THR A 268 16.60 -8.94 17.62
CA THR A 268 17.58 -9.59 18.51
C THR A 268 19.02 -9.61 17.99
N ARG A 269 19.32 -9.02 16.83
CA ARG A 269 20.70 -9.05 16.30
C ARG A 269 21.65 -8.28 17.22
N GLU A 270 22.87 -8.78 17.31
CA GLU A 270 23.97 -8.08 17.98
C GLU A 270 24.66 -7.11 17.03
N LYS A 271 25.32 -6.11 17.62
CA LYS A 271 26.18 -5.17 16.87
C LYS A 271 27.48 -5.84 16.52
N SER A 272 28.04 -5.52 15.35
CA SER A 272 29.20 -6.25 14.82
C SER A 272 30.56 -5.75 15.30
N ASN A 273 30.60 -4.68 16.10
CA ASN A 273 31.81 -4.06 16.65
C ASN A 273 32.90 -3.69 15.60
N LEU A 274 32.54 -3.64 14.32
CA LEU A 274 33.45 -3.26 13.24
C LEU A 274 33.79 -1.77 13.32
N SER A 275 35.05 -1.44 13.06
CA SER A 275 35.45 -0.07 12.73
C SER A 275 34.82 0.38 11.40
N SER A 276 34.76 1.69 11.16
CA SER A 276 34.21 2.22 9.90
C SER A 276 34.93 1.67 8.67
N SER A 277 36.26 1.45 8.72
CA SER A 277 37.01 0.84 7.61
C SER A 277 36.63 -0.63 7.40
N GLU A 278 36.58 -1.42 8.47
CA GLU A 278 36.23 -2.85 8.38
C GLU A 278 34.78 -3.04 7.89
N TYR A 279 33.86 -2.16 8.31
CA TYR A 279 32.50 -2.16 7.80
C TYR A 279 32.45 -1.95 6.30
N MET A 280 33.17 -0.94 5.80
CA MET A 280 33.20 -0.60 4.38
C MET A 280 33.83 -1.72 3.53
N GLU A 281 34.91 -2.33 4.03
CA GLU A 281 35.54 -3.49 3.39
C GLU A 281 34.58 -4.68 3.32
N ARG A 282 33.87 -4.97 4.42
CA ARG A 282 32.91 -6.08 4.48
C ARG A 282 31.69 -5.84 3.59
N MET A 283 31.16 -4.63 3.58
CA MET A 283 30.07 -4.21 2.69
C MET A 283 30.47 -4.41 1.22
N GLU A 284 31.70 -4.03 0.85
CA GLU A 284 32.19 -4.22 -0.51
C GLU A 284 32.44 -5.70 -0.86
N ALA A 285 32.95 -6.48 0.10
CA ALA A 285 33.17 -7.91 -0.08
C ALA A 285 31.85 -8.68 -0.29
N CYS A 286 30.76 -8.25 0.35
CA CYS A 286 29.45 -8.91 0.23
C CYS A 286 28.60 -8.45 -0.97
N TYR A 287 29.02 -7.40 -1.70
CA TYR A 287 28.29 -6.84 -2.85
C TYR A 287 27.79 -7.90 -3.83
N LYS A 288 28.63 -8.89 -4.16
CA LYS A 288 28.27 -9.92 -5.14
C LYS A 288 27.04 -10.72 -4.70
N LEU A 289 27.02 -11.14 -3.43
CA LEU A 289 25.89 -11.87 -2.84
C LEU A 289 24.67 -10.96 -2.71
N ASP A 290 24.87 -9.72 -2.28
CA ASP A 290 23.81 -8.72 -2.16
C ASP A 290 23.12 -8.48 -3.51
N ALA A 291 23.89 -8.23 -4.58
CA ALA A 291 23.37 -8.05 -5.93
C ALA A 291 22.63 -9.29 -6.45
N TYR A 292 23.21 -10.49 -6.28
CA TYR A 292 22.58 -11.74 -6.71
C TYR A 292 21.20 -11.92 -6.06
N HIS A 293 21.13 -11.86 -4.73
CA HIS A 293 19.87 -12.12 -4.03
C HIS A 293 18.85 -10.99 -4.23
N SER A 294 19.30 -9.73 -4.14
CA SER A 294 18.44 -8.56 -4.31
C SER A 294 17.81 -8.50 -5.70
N LEU A 295 18.56 -8.80 -6.77
CA LEU A 295 18.01 -8.83 -8.13
C LEU A 295 17.13 -10.07 -8.38
N SER A 296 17.52 -11.22 -7.84
CA SER A 296 16.76 -12.46 -8.03
C SER A 296 15.40 -12.44 -7.34
N ILE A 297 15.28 -11.74 -6.20
CA ILE A 297 13.99 -11.49 -5.53
C ILE A 297 13.00 -10.74 -6.45
N GLU A 298 13.50 -9.82 -7.29
CA GLU A 298 12.69 -9.08 -8.26
C GLU A 298 12.46 -9.86 -9.58
N GLY A 299 12.94 -11.11 -9.66
CA GLY A 299 12.76 -11.99 -10.81
C GLY A 299 13.77 -11.80 -11.95
N TYR A 300 14.87 -11.06 -11.73
CA TYR A 300 15.98 -11.04 -12.69
C TYR A 300 16.79 -12.34 -12.63
N ARG A 301 17.30 -12.78 -13.77
CA ARG A 301 18.20 -13.94 -13.86
C ARG A 301 19.62 -13.44 -13.99
N VAL A 302 20.33 -13.36 -12.87
CA VAL A 302 21.71 -12.87 -12.82
C VAL A 302 22.65 -13.99 -12.40
N THR A 303 23.72 -14.21 -13.16
CA THR A 303 24.78 -15.15 -12.80
C THR A 303 25.97 -14.41 -12.19
N ASP A 304 26.83 -15.15 -11.50
CA ASP A 304 28.07 -14.65 -10.95
C ASP A 304 28.96 -14.01 -12.02
N GLU A 305 29.04 -14.62 -13.20
CA GLU A 305 29.81 -14.10 -14.33
C GLU A 305 29.23 -12.77 -14.83
N LEU A 306 27.91 -12.65 -14.90
CA LEU A 306 27.25 -11.42 -15.33
C LEU A 306 27.54 -10.28 -14.36
N ILE A 307 27.39 -10.51 -13.06
CA ILE A 307 27.66 -9.51 -12.01
C ILE A 307 29.12 -9.03 -12.10
N GLN A 308 30.08 -9.95 -12.30
CA GLN A 308 31.50 -9.58 -12.43
C GLN A 308 31.81 -8.80 -13.72
N LYS A 309 31.28 -9.23 -14.88
CA LYS A 309 31.45 -8.52 -16.16
C LYS A 309 30.94 -7.08 -16.09
N VAL A 310 29.78 -6.90 -15.46
CA VAL A 310 29.16 -5.59 -15.26
C VAL A 310 29.96 -4.72 -14.29
N ARG A 311 30.51 -5.31 -13.22
CA ARG A 311 31.36 -4.62 -12.24
C ARG A 311 32.67 -4.14 -12.86
N SER A 312 33.33 -4.96 -13.68
CA SER A 312 34.60 -4.64 -14.32
C SER A 312 34.48 -3.69 -15.52
N GLY A 313 33.26 -3.41 -15.98
CA GLY A 313 33.02 -2.60 -17.18
C GLY A 313 33.26 -3.35 -18.50
N ALA A 314 33.49 -4.67 -18.44
CA ALA A 314 33.75 -5.52 -19.60
C ALA A 314 32.49 -6.03 -20.29
N TRP A 315 31.32 -5.44 -19.99
CA TRP A 315 30.05 -5.82 -20.61
C TRP A 315 29.83 -5.07 -21.92
N THR A 316 29.41 -5.79 -22.97
CA THR A 316 29.01 -5.23 -24.27
C THR A 316 27.52 -5.51 -24.56
N PRO A 317 26.79 -4.60 -25.25
CA PRO A 317 25.33 -4.71 -25.41
C PRO A 317 24.82 -5.75 -26.42
N ASP A 318 25.67 -6.57 -27.02
CA ASP A 318 25.36 -7.30 -28.27
C ASP A 318 24.64 -8.65 -28.06
N GLY A 319 23.75 -8.76 -27.06
CA GLY A 319 23.03 -10.00 -26.71
C GLY A 319 21.53 -9.99 -26.99
N GLU A 320 20.85 -11.13 -26.78
CA GLU A 320 19.38 -11.23 -26.83
C GLU A 320 18.71 -10.31 -25.79
N ASP A 321 17.47 -9.86 -26.06
CA ASP A 321 16.73 -8.89 -25.23
C ASP A 321 16.65 -9.24 -23.73
N ALA A 322 16.54 -10.55 -23.42
CA ALA A 322 16.45 -11.03 -22.03
C ALA A 322 17.77 -10.87 -21.27
N ASP A 323 18.90 -11.16 -21.92
CA ASP A 323 20.23 -11.01 -21.35
C ASP A 323 20.59 -9.53 -21.20
N LEU A 324 20.16 -8.70 -22.16
CA LEU A 324 20.29 -7.25 -22.08
C LEU A 324 19.56 -6.68 -20.86
N ARG A 325 18.30 -7.09 -20.62
CA ARG A 325 17.52 -6.62 -19.45
C ARG A 325 18.19 -6.98 -18.12
N ASN A 326 18.65 -8.23 -17.98
CA ASN A 326 19.32 -8.68 -16.76
C ASN A 326 20.66 -7.94 -16.55
N ALA A 327 21.42 -7.72 -17.61
CA ALA A 327 22.69 -6.99 -17.56
C ALA A 327 22.51 -5.53 -17.15
N LEU A 328 21.51 -4.83 -17.72
CA LEU A 328 21.20 -3.45 -17.36
C LEU A 328 20.73 -3.33 -15.91
N ALA A 329 19.93 -4.27 -15.42
CA ALA A 329 19.51 -4.30 -14.03
C ALA A 329 20.70 -4.53 -13.08
N ALA A 330 21.61 -5.45 -13.42
CA ALA A 330 22.85 -5.65 -12.67
C ALA A 330 23.74 -4.40 -12.69
N ARG A 331 23.83 -3.70 -13.83
CA ARG A 331 24.64 -2.49 -13.98
C ARG A 331 24.07 -1.34 -13.15
N GLY A 332 22.77 -1.17 -13.19
CA GLY A 332 22.09 -0.13 -12.43
C GLY A 332 22.21 -0.40 -10.93
N TYR A 333 22.05 -1.66 -10.51
CA TYR A 333 22.25 -2.05 -9.11
C TYR A 333 23.67 -1.72 -8.62
N TRP A 334 24.70 -1.98 -9.43
CA TRP A 334 26.08 -1.58 -9.12
C TRP A 334 26.21 -0.07 -8.94
N GLN A 335 25.67 0.73 -9.87
CA GLN A 335 25.73 2.20 -9.80
C GLN A 335 25.03 2.74 -8.56
N ALA A 336 23.84 2.24 -8.25
CA ALA A 336 23.12 2.58 -7.03
C ALA A 336 23.92 2.18 -5.77
N PHE A 337 24.48 0.97 -5.73
CA PHE A 337 25.32 0.50 -4.63
C PHE A 337 26.52 1.42 -4.38
N GLN A 338 27.15 1.95 -5.42
CA GLN A 338 28.25 2.92 -5.27
C GLN A 338 27.80 4.23 -4.61
N GLN A 339 26.58 4.72 -4.88
CA GLN A 339 26.07 5.89 -4.19
C GLN A 339 25.70 5.57 -2.74
N VAL A 340 25.07 4.41 -2.49
CA VAL A 340 24.77 3.94 -1.13
C VAL A 340 26.05 3.79 -0.31
N LYS A 341 27.13 3.27 -0.90
CA LYS A 341 28.46 3.17 -0.28
C LYS A 341 28.96 4.54 0.20
N LYS A 342 28.80 5.60 -0.60
CA LYS A 342 29.17 6.97 -0.20
C LYS A 342 28.32 7.45 0.98
N SER A 343 27.00 7.24 0.92
CA SER A 343 26.08 7.60 1.99
C SER A 343 26.41 6.87 3.30
N VAL A 344 26.73 5.57 3.23
CA VAL A 344 27.15 4.77 4.40
C VAL A 344 28.47 5.29 4.97
N ALA A 345 29.46 5.60 4.13
CA ALA A 345 30.72 6.17 4.59
C ALA A 345 30.53 7.51 5.34
N GLU A 346 29.64 8.38 4.84
CA GLU A 346 29.30 9.65 5.49
C GLU A 346 28.62 9.46 6.86
N ILE A 347 27.75 8.45 6.97
CA ILE A 347 27.07 8.08 8.22
C ILE A 347 28.06 7.50 9.24
N LEU A 348 28.94 6.59 8.80
CA LEU A 348 30.00 6.04 9.64
C LEU A 348 31.04 7.09 10.05
N GLY A 349 31.10 8.21 9.32
CA GLY A 349 31.86 9.41 9.67
C GLY A 349 31.16 10.34 10.67
N GLY A 350 29.95 10.00 11.14
CA GLY A 350 29.20 10.72 12.16
C GLY A 350 28.02 11.55 11.66
N SER A 351 27.72 11.53 10.36
CA SER A 351 26.55 12.23 9.82
C SER A 351 25.24 11.56 10.23
N ASN A 352 24.18 12.35 10.41
CA ASN A 352 22.86 11.81 10.74
C ASN A 352 22.29 10.98 9.57
N GLY A 353 22.04 9.70 9.80
CA GLY A 353 21.56 8.78 8.77
C GLY A 353 20.23 9.18 8.13
N ALA A 354 19.28 9.73 8.89
CA ALA A 354 18.00 10.15 8.32
C ALA A 354 18.16 11.32 7.35
N THR A 355 19.01 12.29 7.69
CA THR A 355 19.35 13.42 6.81
C THR A 355 20.02 12.95 5.52
N VAL A 356 20.98 12.03 5.62
CA VAL A 356 21.69 11.47 4.46
C VAL A 356 20.71 10.72 3.53
N ILE A 357 19.83 9.89 4.09
CA ILE A 357 18.83 9.16 3.29
C ILE A 357 17.84 10.11 2.60
N ALA A 358 17.32 11.11 3.31
CA ALA A 358 16.38 12.07 2.72
C ALA A 358 17.01 12.84 1.54
N ARG A 359 18.32 13.09 1.59
CA ARG A 359 19.09 13.73 0.51
C ARG A 359 19.37 12.78 -0.65
N ASP A 360 19.79 11.54 -0.38
CA ASP A 360 20.43 10.69 -1.38
C ASP A 360 19.51 9.63 -2.01
N LEU A 361 18.37 9.30 -1.40
CA LEU A 361 17.52 8.18 -1.84
C LEU A 361 17.05 8.31 -3.30
N ALA A 362 16.69 9.52 -3.73
CA ALA A 362 16.29 9.78 -5.12
C ALA A 362 17.45 9.54 -6.11
N THR A 363 18.69 9.84 -5.70
CA THR A 363 19.89 9.57 -6.49
C THR A 363 20.16 8.06 -6.57
N TRP A 364 19.98 7.32 -5.47
CA TRP A 364 20.10 5.85 -5.49
C TRP A 364 19.14 5.21 -6.48
N HIS A 365 17.88 5.65 -6.47
CA HIS A 365 16.87 5.20 -7.43
C HIS A 365 17.24 5.59 -8.87
N SER A 366 17.64 6.83 -9.10
CA SER A 366 18.00 7.30 -10.44
C SER A 366 19.16 6.50 -11.04
N GLU A 367 20.23 6.28 -10.28
CA GLU A 367 21.39 5.48 -10.72
C GLU A 367 21.00 4.01 -10.99
N MET A 368 20.02 3.48 -10.27
CA MET A 368 19.51 2.12 -10.50
C MET A 368 18.92 1.92 -11.90
N PHE A 369 18.39 2.97 -12.51
CA PHE A 369 17.73 2.90 -13.81
C PHE A 369 18.45 3.67 -14.92
N MET A 370 19.56 4.35 -14.61
CA MET A 370 20.33 5.12 -15.60
C MET A 370 20.86 4.29 -16.78
N PRO A 371 21.24 3.00 -16.62
CA PRO A 371 21.58 2.15 -17.75
C PRO A 371 20.40 1.92 -18.69
N CYS A 372 19.18 1.77 -18.16
CA CYS A 372 17.97 1.62 -18.97
C CYS A 372 17.63 2.91 -19.75
N VAL A 373 17.92 4.07 -19.17
CA VAL A 373 17.77 5.36 -19.86
C VAL A 373 18.80 5.51 -20.97
N THR A 374 20.07 5.20 -20.69
CA THR A 374 21.16 5.23 -21.69
C THR A 374 20.88 4.28 -22.85
N ALA A 375 20.29 3.11 -22.57
CA ALA A 375 19.88 2.13 -23.58
C ALA A 375 18.58 2.52 -24.34
N GLY A 376 17.94 3.64 -24.00
CA GLY A 376 16.69 4.09 -24.63
C GLY A 376 15.46 3.26 -24.28
N ILE A 377 15.53 2.40 -23.25
CA ILE A 377 14.41 1.54 -22.81
C ILE A 377 13.41 2.34 -21.96
N ILE A 378 13.90 3.28 -21.16
CA ILE A 378 13.10 4.15 -20.29
C ILE A 378 13.40 5.61 -20.66
N LYS A 379 12.40 6.49 -20.66
CA LYS A 379 12.63 7.93 -20.88
C LYS A 379 13.23 8.55 -19.63
N ALA A 380 14.18 9.46 -19.79
CA ALA A 380 14.77 10.17 -18.65
C ALA A 380 13.72 10.87 -17.76
N SER A 381 12.64 11.39 -18.36
CA SER A 381 11.50 11.99 -17.65
C SER A 381 10.80 11.02 -16.70
N ASP A 382 10.81 9.72 -17.00
CA ASP A 382 10.09 8.71 -16.22
C ASP A 382 10.81 8.39 -14.89
N LEU A 383 12.07 8.82 -14.73
CA LEU A 383 12.84 8.72 -13.49
C LEU A 383 12.71 9.95 -12.58
N VAL A 384 12.12 11.05 -13.08
CA VAL A 384 12.04 12.30 -12.32
C VAL A 384 10.88 12.27 -11.34
N GLY A 385 11.20 12.26 -10.05
CA GLY A 385 10.22 12.32 -8.98
C GLY A 385 9.52 10.98 -8.69
N TYR A 386 8.34 11.05 -8.09
CA TYR A 386 7.54 9.88 -7.76
C TYR A 386 6.60 9.50 -8.90
N ARG A 387 6.12 8.26 -8.89
CA ARG A 387 5.21 7.76 -9.94
C ARG A 387 3.93 8.59 -10.03
N SER A 388 3.45 8.74 -11.26
CA SER A 388 2.20 9.43 -11.59
C SER A 388 1.02 8.49 -11.80
N HIS A 389 1.25 7.17 -11.78
CA HIS A 389 0.24 6.15 -12.03
C HIS A 389 0.12 5.19 -10.85
N GLN A 390 -1.05 4.58 -10.72
CA GLN A 390 -1.28 3.56 -9.71
C GLN A 390 -0.56 2.25 -10.06
N VAL A 391 0.01 1.61 -9.05
CA VAL A 391 0.71 0.31 -9.17
C VAL A 391 0.14 -0.68 -8.16
N TYR A 392 0.42 -1.96 -8.37
CA TYR A 392 -0.05 -3.07 -7.56
C TYR A 392 1.10 -4.02 -7.27
N ILE A 393 1.14 -4.56 -6.05
CA ILE A 393 2.13 -5.55 -5.64
C ILE A 393 1.57 -6.93 -5.95
N ARG A 394 2.40 -7.77 -6.58
CA ARG A 394 1.99 -9.10 -7.02
C ARG A 394 1.45 -9.91 -5.84
N ASN A 395 0.23 -10.43 -5.99
CA ASN A 395 -0.48 -11.26 -4.99
C ASN A 395 -0.75 -10.61 -3.63
N SER A 396 -0.57 -9.29 -3.49
CA SER A 396 -0.80 -8.60 -2.22
C SER A 396 -2.21 -8.01 -2.15
N MET A 397 -2.88 -8.20 -1.02
CA MET A 397 -4.14 -7.47 -0.73
C MET A 397 -3.88 -5.99 -0.40
N HIS A 398 -2.63 -5.61 -0.12
CA HIS A 398 -2.22 -4.22 0.00
C HIS A 398 -2.03 -3.58 -1.38
N THR A 399 -2.75 -2.50 -1.61
CA THR A 399 -2.60 -1.64 -2.78
C THR A 399 -1.78 -0.42 -2.39
N PRO A 400 -0.57 -0.21 -2.97
CA PRO A 400 0.23 0.98 -2.67
C PRO A 400 -0.53 2.30 -2.72
N LEU A 401 -0.03 3.30 -2.00
CA LEU A 401 -0.70 4.61 -1.88
C LEU A 401 -0.98 5.23 -3.25
N ASN A 402 -2.06 5.99 -3.39
CA ASN A 402 -2.30 6.67 -4.67
C ASN A 402 -1.21 7.72 -4.96
N PRO A 403 -0.96 8.07 -6.24
CA PRO A 403 0.07 9.05 -6.61
C PRO A 403 -0.03 10.40 -5.91
N GLU A 404 -1.25 10.87 -5.63
CA GLU A 404 -1.50 12.17 -4.99
C GLU A 404 -1.00 12.19 -3.53
N ALA A 405 -1.01 11.03 -2.86
CA ALA A 405 -0.55 10.86 -1.49
C ALA A 405 0.97 10.78 -1.34
N LEU A 406 1.73 10.54 -2.43
CA LEU A 406 3.15 10.14 -2.33
C LEU A 406 4.04 11.22 -1.73
N ARG A 407 3.78 12.49 -2.03
CA ARG A 407 4.59 13.62 -1.51
C ARG A 407 4.47 13.73 0.00
N ASP A 408 3.24 13.74 0.50
CA ASP A 408 2.96 13.79 1.94
C ASP A 408 3.51 12.55 2.64
N ALA A 409 3.28 11.37 2.07
CA ALA A 409 3.71 10.10 2.63
C ALA A 409 5.23 9.97 2.74
N MET A 410 5.97 10.34 1.69
CA MET A 410 7.43 10.29 1.68
C MET A 410 8.04 11.34 2.60
N THR A 411 7.46 12.55 2.65
CA THR A 411 7.87 13.57 3.63
C THR A 411 7.69 13.04 5.05
N THR A 412 6.52 12.43 5.34
CA THR A 412 6.23 11.81 6.63
C THR A 412 7.22 10.70 6.98
N LEU A 413 7.60 9.85 6.01
CA LEU A 413 8.62 8.81 6.22
C LEU A 413 9.97 9.42 6.64
N PHE A 414 10.43 10.47 5.97
CA PHE A 414 11.70 11.11 6.33
C PHE A 414 11.65 11.80 7.70
N GLU A 415 10.52 12.42 8.05
CA GLU A 415 10.27 12.94 9.40
C GLU A 415 10.34 11.83 10.45
N LEU A 416 9.64 10.71 10.23
CA LEU A 416 9.65 9.55 11.14
C LEU A 416 11.06 8.97 11.32
N LEU A 417 11.86 8.87 10.25
CA LEU A 417 13.25 8.44 10.33
C LEU A 417 14.12 9.43 11.12
N SER A 418 13.84 10.72 11.02
CA SER A 418 14.54 11.78 11.76
C SER A 418 14.19 11.77 13.25
N GLU A 419 12.91 11.64 13.56
CA GLU A 419 12.35 11.63 14.93
C GLU A 419 12.69 10.36 15.71
N GLU A 420 12.83 9.21 15.05
CA GLU A 420 13.16 7.94 15.73
C GLU A 420 14.62 7.96 16.24
N PRO A 421 14.88 7.61 17.51
CA PRO A 421 16.25 7.46 17.99
C PRO A 421 16.88 6.09 17.71
N ASP A 422 16.09 5.01 17.65
CA ASP A 422 16.62 3.64 17.57
C ASP A 422 16.85 3.18 16.12
N ALA A 423 18.09 2.88 15.78
CA ALA A 423 18.49 2.44 14.45
C ALA A 423 17.80 1.13 13.99
N ARG A 424 17.44 0.23 14.91
CA ARG A 424 16.70 -1.01 14.58
C ARG A 424 15.31 -0.68 14.07
N VAL A 425 14.64 0.26 14.74
CA VAL A 425 13.32 0.77 14.34
C VAL A 425 13.42 1.48 13.00
N LYS A 426 14.42 2.35 12.81
CA LYS A 426 14.66 3.01 11.50
C LYS A 426 14.86 1.99 10.38
N ALA A 427 15.63 0.94 10.61
CA ALA A 427 15.90 -0.07 9.60
C ALA A 427 14.63 -0.85 9.23
N VAL A 428 13.95 -1.44 10.21
CA VAL A 428 12.79 -2.31 9.99
C VAL A 428 11.59 -1.50 9.49
N LEU A 429 11.21 -0.44 10.21
CA LEU A 429 10.05 0.37 9.84
C LEU A 429 10.33 1.26 8.64
N GLY A 430 11.56 1.78 8.49
CA GLY A 430 11.92 2.55 7.31
C GLY A 430 11.79 1.72 6.04
N HIS A 431 12.28 0.48 6.06
CA HIS A 431 12.09 -0.46 4.95
C HIS A 431 10.61 -0.73 4.68
N PHE A 432 9.89 -1.19 5.70
CA PHE A 432 8.49 -1.57 5.57
C PHE A 432 7.62 -0.39 5.08
N VAL A 433 7.73 0.78 5.70
CA VAL A 433 6.96 1.97 5.33
C VAL A 433 7.31 2.44 3.93
N PHE A 434 8.59 2.46 3.54
CA PHE A 434 8.99 2.82 2.17
C PHE A 434 8.34 1.91 1.12
N THR A 435 8.40 0.59 1.35
CA THR A 435 7.82 -0.42 0.46
C THR A 435 6.29 -0.45 0.49
N TYR A 436 5.67 -0.08 1.61
CA TYR A 436 4.23 0.13 1.77
C TYR A 436 3.74 1.35 0.96
N ILE A 437 4.48 2.47 1.01
CA ILE A 437 4.21 3.66 0.18
C ILE A 437 4.40 3.35 -1.30
N HIS A 438 5.49 2.65 -1.64
CA HIS A 438 5.84 2.26 -3.00
C HIS A 438 5.92 3.47 -3.97
N PRO A 439 6.84 4.42 -3.73
CA PRO A 439 6.83 5.73 -4.40
C PRO A 439 7.24 5.70 -5.89
N TYR A 440 7.88 4.65 -6.38
CA TYR A 440 8.37 4.55 -7.76
C TYR A 440 7.63 3.51 -8.59
N MET A 441 7.73 3.59 -9.92
CA MET A 441 7.14 2.60 -10.84
C MET A 441 7.81 1.21 -10.72
N ASP A 442 9.11 1.19 -10.44
CA ASP A 442 9.91 0.00 -10.17
C ASP A 442 11.11 0.39 -9.27
N GLY A 443 11.75 -0.60 -8.64
CA GLY A 443 12.95 -0.45 -7.82
C GLY A 443 12.68 -0.34 -6.32
N ASN A 444 11.41 -0.30 -5.90
CA ASN A 444 11.04 -0.07 -4.50
C ASN A 444 11.61 -1.14 -3.55
N GLY A 445 11.61 -2.43 -3.93
CA GLY A 445 12.21 -3.48 -3.12
C GLY A 445 13.72 -3.31 -2.94
N ARG A 446 14.44 -3.02 -4.03
CA ARG A 446 15.90 -2.81 -4.04
C ARG A 446 16.32 -1.58 -3.24
N VAL A 447 15.65 -0.44 -3.46
CA VAL A 447 15.90 0.79 -2.69
C VAL A 447 15.51 0.61 -1.22
N GLY A 448 14.42 -0.09 -0.93
CA GLY A 448 14.01 -0.42 0.43
C GLY A 448 15.08 -1.20 1.20
N ARG A 449 15.68 -2.23 0.57
CA ARG A 449 16.80 -2.99 1.15
C ARG A 449 18.05 -2.13 1.38
N PHE A 450 18.38 -1.21 0.47
CA PHE A 450 19.46 -0.24 0.69
C PHE A 450 19.16 0.72 1.86
N LEU A 451 17.94 1.23 1.96
CA LEU A 451 17.50 2.06 3.08
C LEU A 451 17.63 1.29 4.41
N MET A 452 17.14 0.04 4.45
CA MET A 452 17.26 -0.84 5.62
C MET A 452 18.71 -0.95 6.08
N ASN A 453 19.60 -1.36 5.17
CA ASN A 453 21.01 -1.58 5.48
C ASN A 453 21.75 -0.31 5.85
N THR A 454 21.41 0.82 5.24
CA THR A 454 21.98 2.13 5.60
C THR A 454 21.60 2.51 7.03
N MET A 455 20.37 2.22 7.47
CA MET A 455 19.95 2.45 8.85
C MET A 455 20.56 1.44 9.83
N LEU A 456 20.73 0.18 9.44
CA LEU A 456 21.49 -0.80 10.23
C LEU A 456 22.95 -0.33 10.45
N ALA A 457 23.61 0.15 9.40
CA ALA A 457 24.95 0.72 9.49
C ALA A 457 25.02 1.87 10.50
N SER A 458 24.03 2.77 10.49
CA SER A 458 23.94 3.90 11.44
C SER A 458 23.84 3.46 12.91
N GLY A 459 23.42 2.22 13.17
CA GLY A 459 23.30 1.64 14.51
C GLY A 459 24.47 0.75 14.94
N GLY A 460 25.45 0.50 14.05
CA GLY A 460 26.54 -0.44 14.26
C GLY A 460 26.16 -1.91 13.99
N TYR A 461 25.16 -2.16 13.16
CA TYR A 461 24.74 -3.50 12.73
C TYR A 461 25.30 -3.84 11.36
N ASP A 462 25.70 -5.10 11.17
CA ASP A 462 26.20 -5.62 9.89
C ASP A 462 25.21 -5.43 8.73
N TRP A 463 25.76 -5.35 7.52
CA TRP A 463 25.00 -5.39 6.28
C TRP A 463 24.26 -6.73 6.16
N VAL A 464 22.95 -6.66 5.95
CA VAL A 464 22.05 -7.81 5.89
C VAL A 464 21.64 -8.09 4.45
N ILE A 465 21.75 -9.35 4.02
CA ILE A 465 21.34 -9.82 2.71
C ILE A 465 20.15 -10.75 2.88
N ILE A 466 19.02 -10.40 2.26
CA ILE A 466 17.82 -11.25 2.25
C ILE A 466 18.03 -12.36 1.21
N PRO A 467 18.13 -13.65 1.60
CA PRO A 467 18.36 -14.72 0.64
C PRO A 467 17.14 -14.93 -0.26
N VAL A 468 17.35 -15.18 -1.55
CA VAL A 468 16.27 -15.41 -2.52
C VAL A 468 15.49 -16.70 -2.20
N GLU A 469 16.16 -17.67 -1.58
CA GLU A 469 15.60 -18.92 -1.10
C GLU A 469 14.52 -18.69 -0.04
N ARG A 470 14.63 -17.58 0.71
CA ARG A 470 13.66 -17.16 1.73
C ARG A 470 12.71 -16.06 1.24
N CYS A 471 12.66 -15.79 -0.08
CA CYS A 471 11.80 -14.74 -0.66
C CYS A 471 10.31 -14.94 -0.28
N LYS A 472 9.81 -16.17 -0.26
CA LYS A 472 8.41 -16.45 0.14
C LYS A 472 8.13 -16.05 1.60
N GLU A 473 9.07 -16.31 2.49
CA GLU A 473 8.97 -15.95 3.91
C GLU A 473 9.01 -14.42 4.08
N TYR A 474 9.95 -13.76 3.41
CA TYR A 474 10.06 -12.30 3.36
C TYR A 474 8.77 -11.63 2.86
N MET A 475 8.23 -12.08 1.73
CA MET A 475 7.00 -11.53 1.16
C MET A 475 5.78 -11.79 2.05
N SER A 476 5.68 -12.98 2.65
CA SER A 476 4.62 -13.32 3.61
C SER A 476 4.67 -12.44 4.87
N ALA A 477 5.88 -12.13 5.36
CA ALA A 477 6.06 -11.25 6.50
C ALA A 477 5.67 -9.79 6.19
N LEU A 478 5.99 -9.29 4.99
CA LEU A 478 5.53 -7.98 4.52
C LEU A 478 4.02 -7.92 4.33
N GLU A 479 3.40 -8.98 3.80
CA GLU A 479 1.94 -9.06 3.65
C GLU A 479 1.23 -9.02 5.02
N GLN A 480 1.75 -9.72 6.03
CA GLN A 480 1.22 -9.65 7.39
C GLN A 480 1.32 -8.24 7.97
N ALA A 481 2.45 -7.55 7.74
CA ALA A 481 2.63 -6.18 8.19
C ALA A 481 1.69 -5.19 7.47
N SER A 482 1.54 -5.30 6.15
CA SER A 482 0.75 -4.36 5.32
C SER A 482 -0.76 -4.57 5.43
N VAL A 483 -1.22 -5.82 5.59
CA VAL A 483 -2.64 -6.19 5.61
C VAL A 483 -3.19 -6.34 7.02
N GLN A 484 -2.39 -6.88 7.94
CA GLN A 484 -2.83 -7.23 9.30
C GLN A 484 -2.21 -6.33 10.36
N GLY A 485 -1.31 -5.41 9.98
CA GLY A 485 -0.62 -4.52 10.92
C GLY A 485 0.38 -5.23 11.83
N GLN A 486 0.81 -6.46 11.49
CA GLN A 486 1.69 -7.29 12.31
C GLN A 486 3.14 -7.19 11.81
N ILE A 487 3.97 -6.38 12.48
CA ILE A 487 5.37 -6.17 12.05
C ILE A 487 6.31 -7.23 12.63
N GLY A 488 5.91 -7.94 13.69
CA GLY A 488 6.72 -8.95 14.37
C GLY A 488 7.32 -10.02 13.45
N PRO A 489 6.53 -10.66 12.54
CA PRO A 489 7.07 -11.64 11.59
C PRO A 489 8.20 -11.07 10.73
N PHE A 490 8.07 -9.83 10.25
CA PHE A 490 9.11 -9.17 9.44
C PHE A 490 10.34 -8.84 10.29
N THR A 491 10.15 -8.36 11.51
CA THR A 491 11.24 -8.07 12.45
C THR A 491 12.05 -9.32 12.79
N LYS A 492 11.37 -10.43 13.10
CA LYS A 492 11.98 -11.74 13.39
C LYS A 492 12.72 -12.28 12.18
N PHE A 493 12.13 -12.14 10.99
CA PHE A 493 12.77 -12.51 9.73
C PHE A 493 14.11 -11.79 9.55
N ILE A 494 14.12 -10.46 9.61
CA ILE A 494 15.34 -9.64 9.48
C ILE A 494 16.35 -9.97 10.59
N SER A 495 15.88 -10.29 11.79
CA SER A 495 16.78 -10.66 12.88
C SER A 495 17.47 -12.00 12.66
N SER A 496 16.81 -12.92 11.96
CA SER A 496 17.27 -14.29 11.75
C SER A 496 18.30 -14.50 10.62
N ILE A 497 18.57 -13.48 9.79
CA ILE A 497 19.34 -13.63 8.53
C ILE A 497 20.81 -13.25 8.59
#